data_AF-A0A1X8XKY6-F1
#
_entry.id   AF-A0A1X8XKY6-F1
#
_cell.length_a   1.000
_cell.length_b   1.000
_cell.length_c   1.000
_cell.angle_alpha   90.00
_cell.angle_beta   90.00
_cell.angle_gamma   90.00
#
_symmetry.space_group_name_H-M   'P 1'
#
loop_
_entity.id
_entity.type
_entity.pdbx_description
1 polymer ?
#
loop_
_entity_poly.entity_id
_entity_poly.type
_entity_poly.pdbx_seq_one_letter_code
_entity_poly.pdbx_strand_id
1 'polypeptide(L)'
;MSPNMSQDIYIEVTNHSNEDIIVVPSISNATTNMNGVVEYMKSKNNVNKDTPLEIEKVVRIDKKQKELKISKGKSQQLKLAITLPKEEFKGIIAGGITLQEKIADESESNKKKNLKIENLHAYTIALVIREDVKELIPNLEFKEVKAGQSNYRNVIFTELINPVSNYVNNLEIKTKIFNKEKKEIYFTE
;
A
#
# COMPACT_ATOMS: atom_id res chain seq x y z
N MET A 1 -16.45 11.48 -4.17
CA MET A 1 -16.37 11.91 -5.60
C MET A 1 -17.56 11.30 -6.32
N SER A 2 -17.93 11.77 -7.50
CA SER A 2 -19.04 11.16 -8.26
C SER A 2 -18.51 10.37 -9.46
N PRO A 3 -19.30 9.45 -10.04
CA PRO A 3 -18.91 8.76 -11.28
C PRO A 3 -18.57 9.74 -12.41
N ASN A 4 -17.62 9.37 -13.26
CA ASN A 4 -17.01 10.22 -14.31
C ASN A 4 -16.39 11.53 -13.82
N MET A 5 -16.23 11.73 -12.50
CA MET A 5 -15.56 12.92 -11.98
C MET A 5 -14.06 12.81 -12.20
N SER A 6 -13.48 13.90 -12.71
CA SER A 6 -12.04 14.13 -12.69
C SER A 6 -11.67 15.17 -11.65
N GLN A 7 -10.57 14.93 -10.96
CA GLN A 7 -10.03 15.85 -9.96
C GLN A 7 -8.52 15.80 -9.99
N ASP A 8 -7.88 16.97 -9.95
CA ASP A 8 -6.46 17.08 -9.72
C ASP A 8 -6.21 17.36 -8.24
N ILE A 9 -5.28 16.62 -7.63
CA ILE A 9 -4.73 16.92 -6.32
C ILE A 9 -3.23 17.16 -6.41
N TYR A 10 -2.68 17.88 -5.45
CA TYR A 10 -1.29 18.31 -5.46
C TYR A 10 -0.60 17.95 -4.14
N ILE A 11 0.62 17.45 -4.25
CA ILE A 11 1.52 17.19 -3.13
C ILE A 11 2.69 18.15 -3.27
N GLU A 12 2.95 18.95 -2.24
CA GLU A 12 4.18 19.75 -2.16
C GLU A 12 5.32 18.85 -1.66
N VAL A 13 6.40 18.78 -2.44
CA VAL A 13 7.61 18.02 -2.11
C VAL A 13 8.73 19.02 -1.88
N THR A 14 9.22 19.08 -0.64
CA THR A 14 10.28 20.02 -0.23
C THR A 14 11.60 19.29 0.01
N ASN A 15 12.67 19.78 -0.63
CA ASN A 15 14.02 19.33 -0.37
C ASN A 15 14.63 20.12 0.80
N HIS A 16 14.72 19.49 1.97
CA HIS A 16 15.35 20.08 3.17
C HIS A 16 16.86 19.82 3.25
N SER A 17 17.46 19.13 2.28
CA SER A 17 18.90 18.90 2.25
C SER A 17 19.66 20.09 1.67
N ASN A 18 21.00 20.02 1.78
CA ASN A 18 21.91 21.03 1.24
C ASN A 18 22.36 20.73 -0.20
N GLU A 19 21.86 19.65 -0.80
CA GLU A 19 22.21 19.20 -2.16
C GLU A 19 20.96 19.13 -3.03
N ASP A 20 21.14 19.11 -4.35
CA ASP A 20 20.04 18.88 -5.29
C ASP A 20 19.65 17.40 -5.28
N ILE A 21 18.35 17.11 -5.24
CA ILE A 21 17.84 15.73 -5.20
C ILE A 21 16.92 15.43 -6.39
N ILE A 22 16.80 14.14 -6.71
CA ILE A 22 15.80 13.63 -7.64
C ILE A 22 14.85 12.73 -6.86
N VAL A 23 13.55 13.02 -6.90
CA VAL A 23 12.51 12.21 -6.26
C VAL A 23 11.69 11.50 -7.32
N VAL A 24 11.48 10.20 -7.13
CA VAL A 24 10.68 9.34 -8.01
C VAL A 24 9.37 9.00 -7.29
N PRO A 25 8.23 9.55 -7.74
CA PRO A 25 6.93 9.17 -7.22
C PRO A 25 6.47 7.82 -7.81
N SER A 26 5.79 7.02 -6.99
CA SER A 26 5.11 5.80 -7.41
C SER A 26 3.75 5.68 -6.74
N ILE A 27 2.78 5.15 -7.47
CA ILE A 27 1.45 4.85 -6.97
C ILE A 27 1.41 3.35 -6.66
N SER A 28 0.78 2.97 -5.56
CA SER A 28 0.53 1.56 -5.24
C SER A 28 -0.86 1.37 -4.66
N ASN A 29 -1.54 0.30 -5.07
CA ASN A 29 -2.74 -0.16 -4.39
C ASN A 29 -2.44 -0.49 -2.92
N ALA A 30 -3.41 -0.24 -2.03
CA ALA A 30 -3.26 -0.66 -0.65
C ALA A 30 -3.41 -2.18 -0.56
N THR A 31 -2.59 -2.80 0.27
CA THR A 31 -2.66 -4.23 0.58
C THR A 31 -2.67 -4.42 2.09
N THR A 32 -2.87 -5.64 2.57
CA THR A 32 -2.78 -5.96 4.01
C THR A 32 -1.67 -6.98 4.21
N ASN A 33 -0.83 -6.78 5.22
CA ASN A 33 0.24 -7.73 5.55
C ASN A 33 -0.22 -8.82 6.52
N MET A 34 0.67 -9.75 6.85
CA MET A 34 0.36 -10.90 7.72
C MET A 34 -0.07 -10.53 9.15
N ASN A 35 0.18 -9.28 9.58
CA ASN A 35 -0.21 -8.80 10.90
C ASN A 35 -1.57 -8.08 10.88
N GLY A 36 -2.30 -8.12 9.76
CA GLY A 36 -3.58 -7.41 9.60
C GLY A 36 -3.41 -5.89 9.46
N VAL A 37 -2.21 -5.40 9.16
CA VAL A 37 -1.92 -3.97 8.98
C VAL A 37 -2.01 -3.60 7.50
N VAL A 38 -2.68 -2.49 7.22
CA VAL A 38 -2.79 -1.93 5.87
C VAL A 38 -1.47 -1.29 5.45
N GLU A 39 -0.99 -1.65 4.27
CA GLU A 39 0.21 -1.12 3.63
C GLU A 39 -0.19 -0.32 2.39
N TYR A 40 0.34 0.90 2.27
CA TYR A 40 0.04 1.84 1.19
C TYR A 40 1.20 2.00 0.19
N MET A 41 2.21 1.15 0.30
CA MET A 41 3.36 1.10 -0.58
C MET A 41 3.36 -0.18 -1.39
N LYS A 42 4.25 -0.25 -2.38
CA LYS A 42 4.42 -1.46 -3.18
C LYS A 42 4.74 -2.65 -2.28
N SER A 43 3.85 -3.62 -2.23
CA SER A 43 4.05 -4.88 -1.50
C SER A 43 4.15 -6.06 -2.46
N LYS A 44 4.57 -7.21 -1.93
CA LYS A 44 4.53 -8.49 -2.67
C LYS A 44 3.15 -9.14 -2.64
N ASN A 45 2.23 -8.62 -1.84
CA ASN A 45 0.87 -9.13 -1.75
C ASN A 45 0.08 -8.63 -2.95
N ASN A 46 -0.74 -9.52 -3.51
CA ASN A 46 -1.61 -9.15 -4.61
C ASN A 46 -2.87 -8.48 -4.05
N VAL A 47 -3.40 -7.53 -4.81
CA VAL A 47 -4.75 -7.02 -4.60
C VAL A 47 -5.73 -8.17 -4.80
N ASN A 48 -6.79 -8.22 -3.99
CA ASN A 48 -7.82 -9.23 -4.15
C ASN A 48 -8.44 -9.11 -5.55
N LYS A 49 -8.66 -10.24 -6.24
CA LYS A 49 -9.24 -10.28 -7.59
C LYS A 49 -10.63 -9.66 -7.65
N ASP A 50 -11.37 -9.73 -6.56
CA ASP A 50 -12.73 -9.19 -6.44
C ASP A 50 -12.73 -7.70 -6.05
N THR A 51 -11.58 -7.05 -6.01
CA THR A 51 -11.49 -5.60 -5.75
C THR A 51 -12.20 -4.85 -6.87
N PRO A 52 -13.24 -4.05 -6.56
CA PRO A 52 -14.07 -3.44 -7.60
C PRO A 52 -13.30 -2.45 -8.46
N LEU A 53 -12.33 -1.76 -7.87
CA LEU A 53 -11.52 -0.77 -8.56
C LEU A 53 -10.19 -0.55 -7.85
N GLU A 54 -9.12 -0.50 -8.63
CA GLU A 54 -7.75 -0.30 -8.15
C GLU A 54 -7.34 1.17 -8.30
N ILE A 55 -6.61 1.69 -7.32
CA ILE A 55 -6.17 3.09 -7.32
C ILE A 55 -5.25 3.38 -8.51
N GLU A 56 -4.41 2.42 -8.89
CA GLU A 56 -3.46 2.52 -10.00
C GLU A 56 -4.17 2.68 -11.36
N LYS A 57 -5.45 2.30 -11.45
CA LYS A 57 -6.27 2.45 -12.66
C LYS A 57 -6.89 3.85 -12.79
N VAL A 58 -7.13 4.53 -11.66
CA VAL A 58 -7.82 5.82 -11.62
C VAL A 58 -6.92 7.01 -11.32
N VAL A 59 -5.75 6.81 -10.71
CA VAL A 59 -4.80 7.87 -10.37
C VAL A 59 -3.61 7.83 -11.33
N ARG A 60 -3.21 9.00 -11.85
CA ARG A 60 -2.06 9.13 -12.75
C ARG A 60 -1.16 10.29 -12.35
N ILE A 61 0.14 10.05 -12.49
CA ILE A 61 1.18 11.09 -12.44
C ILE A 61 1.47 11.53 -13.88
N ASP A 62 1.63 12.82 -14.10
CA ASP A 62 2.04 13.35 -15.41
C ASP A 62 3.38 12.72 -15.83
N LYS A 63 3.51 12.35 -17.11
CA LYS A 63 4.77 11.81 -17.66
C LYS A 63 5.97 12.73 -17.42
N LYS A 64 5.74 14.04 -17.38
CA LYS A 64 6.77 15.06 -17.08
C LYS A 64 7.20 15.08 -15.60
N GLN A 65 6.44 14.43 -14.71
CA GLN A 65 6.67 14.41 -13.26
C GLN A 65 7.05 13.02 -12.74
N LYS A 66 7.49 12.11 -13.63
CA LYS A 66 8.05 10.81 -13.23
C LYS A 66 9.35 10.93 -12.43
N GLU A 67 10.07 12.03 -12.61
CA GLU A 67 11.23 12.41 -11.82
C GLU A 67 11.09 13.90 -11.46
N LEU A 68 11.10 14.22 -10.17
CA LEU A 68 11.06 15.57 -9.65
C LEU A 68 12.49 15.98 -9.31
N LYS A 69 13.06 16.91 -10.08
CA LYS A 69 14.39 17.47 -9.80
C LYS A 69 14.24 18.68 -8.91
N ILE A 70 14.59 18.55 -7.64
CA ILE A 70 14.32 19.56 -6.61
C ILE A 70 15.66 20.10 -6.09
N SER A 71 15.98 21.34 -6.43
CA SER A 71 17.19 21.98 -5.93
C SER A 71 17.19 22.13 -4.42
N LYS A 72 18.38 22.23 -3.82
CA LYS A 72 18.56 22.42 -2.37
C LYS A 72 17.66 23.53 -1.81
N GLY A 73 16.94 23.23 -0.73
CA GLY A 73 16.04 24.16 -0.06
C GLY A 73 14.83 24.60 -0.87
N LYS A 74 14.48 23.93 -1.99
CA LYS A 74 13.32 24.27 -2.84
C LYS A 74 12.20 23.24 -2.71
N SER A 75 11.02 23.65 -3.18
CA SER A 75 9.84 22.80 -3.30
C SER A 75 9.43 22.60 -4.77
N GLN A 76 8.84 21.46 -5.07
CA GLN A 76 8.09 21.22 -6.31
C GLN A 76 6.73 20.62 -6.01
N GLN A 77 5.72 21.00 -6.80
CA GLN A 77 4.39 20.40 -6.72
C GLN A 77 4.29 19.18 -7.63
N LEU A 78 3.97 18.03 -7.05
CA LEU A 78 3.56 16.84 -7.78
C LEU A 78 2.04 16.88 -8.00
N LYS A 79 1.60 16.82 -9.26
CA LYS A 79 0.18 16.72 -9.62
C LYS A 79 -0.21 15.25 -9.77
N LEU A 80 -1.33 14.88 -9.15
CA LEU A 80 -1.99 13.59 -9.33
C LEU A 80 -3.36 13.83 -9.97
N ALA A 81 -3.55 13.30 -11.17
CA ALA A 81 -4.83 13.35 -11.87
C ALA A 81 -5.64 12.11 -11.51
N ILE A 82 -6.82 12.32 -10.93
CA ILE A 82 -7.78 11.28 -10.56
C ILE A 82 -8.92 11.31 -11.55
N THR A 83 -9.25 10.17 -12.16
CA THR A 83 -10.41 10.02 -13.04
C THR A 83 -11.19 8.77 -12.66
N LEU A 84 -12.41 8.95 -12.15
CA LEU A 84 -13.29 7.83 -11.83
C LEU A 84 -14.02 7.31 -13.07
N PRO A 85 -14.29 5.99 -13.14
CA PRO A 85 -15.10 5.42 -14.19
C PRO A 85 -16.58 5.86 -14.09
N LYS A 86 -17.37 5.48 -15.09
CA LYS A 86 -18.82 5.67 -15.08
C LYS A 86 -19.53 4.72 -14.10
N GLU A 87 -18.95 3.53 -13.91
CA GLU A 87 -19.49 2.52 -13.02
C GLU A 87 -19.24 2.93 -11.56
N GLU A 88 -20.31 2.98 -10.78
CA GLU A 88 -20.23 3.28 -9.35
C GLU A 88 -19.55 2.15 -8.60
N PHE A 89 -18.73 2.52 -7.61
CA PHE A 89 -18.20 1.56 -6.64
C PHE A 89 -18.67 1.89 -5.23
N LYS A 90 -18.89 0.86 -4.43
CA LYS A 90 -19.30 1.01 -3.03
C LYS A 90 -18.08 1.00 -2.12
N GLY A 91 -18.05 1.92 -1.17
CA GLY A 91 -17.05 1.95 -0.11
C GLY A 91 -15.80 2.75 -0.45
N ILE A 92 -14.65 2.21 -0.06
CA ILE A 92 -13.35 2.85 -0.10
C ILE A 92 -12.43 2.10 -1.06
N ILE A 93 -11.75 2.86 -1.92
CA ILE A 93 -10.54 2.43 -2.62
C ILE A 93 -9.36 3.11 -1.94
N ALA A 94 -8.34 2.33 -1.64
CA ALA A 94 -7.17 2.79 -0.91
C ALA A 94 -5.87 2.45 -1.63
N GLY A 95 -4.88 3.30 -1.43
CA GLY A 95 -3.51 3.08 -1.89
C GLY A 95 -2.63 4.20 -1.42
N GLY A 96 -1.43 4.32 -1.96
CA GLY A 96 -0.52 5.37 -1.55
C GLY A 96 0.39 5.85 -2.65
N ILE A 97 0.95 7.02 -2.36
CA ILE A 97 1.93 7.71 -3.18
C ILE A 97 3.24 7.64 -2.42
N THR A 98 4.18 6.87 -2.95
CA THR A 98 5.52 6.77 -2.37
C THR A 98 6.47 7.69 -3.13
N LEU A 99 7.04 8.65 -2.43
CA LEU A 99 8.06 9.59 -2.89
C LEU A 99 9.41 9.07 -2.41
N GLN A 100 10.24 8.58 -3.33
CA GLN A 100 11.54 8.00 -3.00
C GLN A 100 12.67 8.79 -3.66
N GLU A 101 13.73 9.08 -2.92
CA GLU A 101 14.95 9.65 -3.49
C GLU A 101 15.61 8.64 -4.46
N LYS A 102 15.99 9.12 -5.65
CA LYS A 102 16.64 8.30 -6.67
C LYS A 102 18.06 7.94 -6.24
N ILE A 103 18.39 6.66 -6.32
CA ILE A 103 19.76 6.18 -6.12
C ILE A 103 20.60 6.69 -7.29
N ALA A 104 21.73 7.34 -6.99
CA ALA A 104 22.70 7.68 -8.03
C ALA A 104 23.28 6.38 -8.61
N ASP A 105 23.32 6.25 -9.95
CA ASP A 105 23.93 5.08 -10.60
C ASP A 105 25.41 4.98 -10.18
N GLU A 106 25.85 3.78 -9.80
CA GLU A 106 27.21 3.44 -9.34
C GLU A 106 28.31 3.60 -10.42
N SER A 107 28.15 4.44 -11.43
CA SER A 107 29.16 4.62 -12.50
C SER A 107 30.35 5.49 -12.08
N GLU A 108 30.38 6.06 -10.87
CA GLU A 108 31.50 6.89 -10.39
C GLU A 108 32.29 6.34 -9.18
N SER A 109 32.00 5.14 -8.65
CA SER A 109 32.80 4.61 -7.53
C SER A 109 33.80 3.53 -7.98
N ASN A 110 34.97 4.00 -8.41
CA ASN A 110 36.17 3.18 -8.47
C ASN A 110 36.43 2.51 -7.11
N LYS A 111 36.38 1.18 -7.08
CA LYS A 111 37.18 0.27 -6.24
C LYS A 111 37.63 0.82 -4.87
N LYS A 112 36.78 0.75 -3.83
CA LYS A 112 37.28 0.59 -2.44
C LYS A 112 36.37 -0.34 -1.64
N LYS A 113 36.99 -1.37 -1.06
CA LYS A 113 36.43 -2.40 -0.16
C LYS A 113 35.98 -1.83 1.21
N ASN A 114 35.27 -0.70 1.24
CA ASN A 114 34.68 -0.18 2.45
C ASN A 114 33.16 -0.23 2.29
N LEU A 115 32.49 -1.01 3.13
CA LEU A 115 31.03 -1.01 3.24
C LEU A 115 30.58 0.42 3.58
N LYS A 116 30.04 1.13 2.59
CA LYS A 116 29.41 2.43 2.78
C LYS A 116 27.91 2.19 2.92
N ILE A 117 27.33 2.59 4.06
CA ILE A 117 25.88 2.60 4.24
C ILE A 117 25.37 3.89 3.60
N GLU A 118 24.49 3.76 2.63
CA GLU A 118 23.77 4.89 2.03
C GLU A 118 22.33 4.87 2.54
N ASN A 119 21.90 5.98 3.13
CA ASN A 119 20.54 6.15 3.59
C ASN A 119 19.71 6.75 2.46
N LEU A 120 18.64 6.05 2.09
CA LEU A 120 17.67 6.50 1.11
C LEU A 120 16.37 6.81 1.82
N HIS A 121 15.83 8.00 1.57
CA HIS A 121 14.59 8.43 2.18
C HIS A 121 13.41 8.13 1.25
N ALA A 122 12.38 7.53 1.82
CA ALA A 122 11.10 7.30 1.15
C ALA A 122 9.95 7.71 2.07
N TYR A 123 8.98 8.42 1.52
CA TYR A 123 7.77 8.86 2.22
C TYR A 123 6.56 8.34 1.49
N THR A 124 5.67 7.64 2.19
CA THR A 124 4.40 7.16 1.64
C THR A 124 3.25 7.94 2.23
N ILE A 125 2.44 8.55 1.36
CA ILE A 125 1.21 9.25 1.73
C ILE A 125 0.03 8.36 1.34
N ALA A 126 -0.86 8.07 2.29
CA ALA A 126 -2.08 7.33 2.03
C ALA A 126 -3.07 8.16 1.18
N LEU A 127 -3.67 7.51 0.20
CA LEU A 127 -4.68 8.06 -0.69
C LEU A 127 -5.95 7.19 -0.58
N VAL A 128 -7.06 7.84 -0.26
CA VAL A 128 -8.35 7.21 -0.01
C VAL A 128 -9.39 7.89 -0.89
N ILE A 129 -10.08 7.11 -1.72
CA ILE A 129 -11.14 7.59 -2.61
C ILE A 129 -12.44 6.88 -2.25
N ARG A 130 -13.51 7.65 -2.12
CA ARG A 130 -14.87 7.17 -1.87
C ARG A 130 -15.86 7.93 -2.74
N GLU A 131 -16.87 7.23 -3.26
CA GLU A 131 -17.99 7.87 -3.96
C GLU A 131 -19.09 8.31 -3.01
N ASP A 132 -19.44 7.43 -2.08
CA ASP A 132 -20.43 7.64 -1.03
C ASP A 132 -19.76 7.73 0.36
N VAL A 133 -20.40 8.42 1.29
CA VAL A 133 -20.02 8.50 2.70
C VAL A 133 -20.79 7.50 3.58
N LYS A 134 -21.72 6.73 3.01
CA LYS A 134 -22.44 5.68 3.72
C LYS A 134 -21.46 4.66 4.28
N GLU A 135 -21.67 4.36 5.56
CA GLU A 135 -20.89 3.37 6.27
C GLU A 135 -21.24 1.96 5.77
N LEU A 136 -20.22 1.19 5.41
CA LEU A 136 -20.34 -0.22 5.07
C LEU A 136 -19.77 -1.05 6.23
N ILE A 137 -20.56 -1.98 6.75
CA ILE A 137 -20.10 -2.87 7.82
C ILE A 137 -19.23 -3.94 7.17
N PRO A 138 -17.92 -4.03 7.49
CA PRO A 138 -17.07 -5.07 6.94
C PRO A 138 -17.43 -6.43 7.53
N ASN A 139 -17.28 -7.49 6.74
CA ASN A 139 -17.56 -8.86 7.17
C ASN A 139 -16.47 -9.79 6.65
N LEU A 140 -15.58 -10.24 7.53
CA LEU A 140 -14.48 -11.12 7.13
C LEU A 140 -14.97 -12.52 6.83
N GLU A 141 -14.54 -13.06 5.69
CA GLU A 141 -14.80 -14.44 5.27
C GLU A 141 -13.54 -15.28 5.46
N PHE A 142 -13.72 -16.46 6.05
CA PHE A 142 -12.66 -17.45 6.14
C PHE A 142 -12.49 -18.16 4.80
N LYS A 143 -11.29 -18.12 4.23
CA LYS A 143 -11.00 -18.71 2.92
C LYS A 143 -10.26 -20.04 3.02
N GLU A 144 -9.12 -20.03 3.71
CA GLU A 144 -8.23 -21.19 3.77
C GLU A 144 -7.47 -21.24 5.10
N VAL A 145 -7.12 -22.45 5.54
CA VAL A 145 -6.12 -22.68 6.58
C VAL A 145 -5.06 -23.65 6.08
N LYS A 146 -3.80 -23.36 6.39
CA LYS A 146 -2.67 -24.24 6.06
C LYS A 146 -1.63 -24.26 7.17
N ALA A 147 -1.01 -25.41 7.38
CA ALA A 147 0.18 -25.51 8.20
C ALA A 147 1.41 -25.07 7.41
N GLY A 148 2.35 -24.40 8.07
CA GLY A 148 3.61 -23.98 7.46
C GLY A 148 4.64 -23.59 8.50
N GLN A 149 5.68 -22.89 8.06
CA GLN A 149 6.70 -22.35 8.94
C GLN A 149 6.90 -20.85 8.71
N SER A 150 7.08 -20.11 9.81
CA SER A 150 7.52 -18.73 9.81
C SER A 150 8.75 -18.63 10.72
N ASN A 151 9.88 -18.15 10.19
CA ASN A 151 11.14 -18.05 10.94
C ASN A 151 11.51 -19.33 11.70
N TYR A 152 11.45 -20.48 11.01
CA TYR A 152 11.73 -21.83 11.55
C TYR A 152 10.78 -22.30 12.67
N ARG A 153 9.67 -21.61 12.90
CA ARG A 153 8.61 -22.04 13.84
C ARG A 153 7.41 -22.56 13.07
N ASN A 154 6.82 -23.66 13.53
CA ASN A 154 5.59 -24.18 12.97
C ASN A 154 4.44 -23.22 13.28
N VAL A 155 3.69 -22.84 12.25
CA VAL A 155 2.57 -21.88 12.32
C VAL A 155 1.40 -22.43 11.52
N ILE A 156 0.18 -22.16 12.00
CA ILE A 156 -1.04 -22.34 11.23
C ILE A 156 -1.42 -20.99 10.64
N PHE A 157 -1.37 -20.88 9.31
CA PHE A 157 -1.77 -19.69 8.58
C PHE A 157 -3.25 -19.77 8.23
N THR A 158 -3.98 -18.69 8.49
CA THR A 158 -5.38 -18.52 8.09
C THR A 158 -5.48 -17.36 7.10
N GLU A 159 -6.11 -17.58 5.95
CA GLU A 159 -6.45 -16.53 5.01
C GLU A 159 -7.88 -16.05 5.28
N LEU A 160 -8.00 -14.77 5.63
CA LEU A 160 -9.27 -14.06 5.78
C LEU A 160 -9.41 -13.06 4.63
N ILE A 161 -10.59 -12.99 4.02
CA ILE A 161 -10.92 -12.05 2.96
C ILE A 161 -11.93 -11.03 3.49
N ASN A 162 -11.73 -9.75 3.18
CA ASN A 162 -12.76 -8.74 3.33
C ASN A 162 -13.42 -8.46 1.95
N PRO A 163 -14.62 -9.00 1.67
CA PRO A 163 -15.33 -8.76 0.42
C PRO A 163 -16.00 -7.37 0.40
N VAL A 164 -16.09 -6.69 1.55
CA VAL A 164 -16.64 -5.34 1.66
C VAL A 164 -15.51 -4.34 1.60
N SER A 165 -15.55 -3.41 0.65
CA SER A 165 -14.56 -2.35 0.46
C SER A 165 -14.61 -1.29 1.58
N ASN A 166 -14.33 -1.69 2.83
CA ASN A 166 -14.17 -0.79 3.97
C ASN A 166 -13.13 -1.37 4.94
N TYR A 167 -12.53 -0.53 5.79
CA TYR A 167 -11.57 -0.98 6.78
C TYR A 167 -12.23 -1.77 7.92
N VAL A 168 -11.57 -2.83 8.37
CA VAL A 168 -11.85 -3.49 9.64
C VAL A 168 -11.01 -2.82 10.72
N ASN A 169 -11.65 -2.07 11.61
CA ASN A 169 -10.97 -1.42 12.72
C ASN A 169 -11.08 -2.29 13.98
N ASN A 170 -10.05 -2.26 14.83
CA ASN A 170 -10.01 -2.98 16.11
C ASN A 170 -10.26 -4.50 15.97
N LEU A 171 -9.63 -5.13 14.98
CA LEU A 171 -9.73 -6.57 14.74
C LEU A 171 -9.14 -7.37 15.91
N GLU A 172 -9.96 -8.21 16.55
CA GLU A 172 -9.55 -9.25 17.48
C GLU A 172 -9.87 -10.61 16.86
N ILE A 173 -8.88 -11.51 16.79
CA ILE A 173 -9.06 -12.86 16.27
C ILE A 173 -8.89 -13.84 17.43
N LYS A 174 -9.90 -14.68 17.64
CA LYS A 174 -9.85 -15.83 18.57
C LYS A 174 -9.84 -17.11 17.78
N THR A 175 -8.82 -17.94 17.99
CA THR A 175 -8.61 -19.17 17.24
C THR A 175 -8.80 -20.37 18.16
N LYS A 176 -9.56 -21.36 17.69
CA LYS A 176 -9.66 -22.69 18.32
C LYS A 176 -9.34 -23.75 17.28
N ILE A 177 -8.33 -24.57 17.58
CA ILE A 177 -7.93 -25.70 16.74
C ILE A 177 -8.45 -26.96 17.41
N PHE A 178 -9.08 -27.84 16.65
CA PHE A 178 -9.66 -29.08 17.14
C PHE A 178 -8.92 -30.28 16.59
N ASN A 179 -8.77 -31.32 17.41
CA ASN A 179 -8.40 -32.64 16.91
C ASN A 179 -9.56 -33.17 16.04
N LYS A 180 -9.27 -33.51 14.79
CA LYS A 180 -10.28 -33.93 13.81
C LYS A 180 -11.06 -35.18 14.23
N GLU A 181 -10.39 -36.13 14.89
CA GLU A 181 -10.99 -37.41 15.28
C GLU A 181 -11.78 -37.27 16.58
N LYS A 182 -11.16 -36.69 17.62
CA LYS A 182 -11.77 -36.58 18.95
C LYS A 182 -12.77 -35.42 19.07
N LYS A 183 -12.74 -34.46 18.14
CA LYS A 183 -13.48 -33.19 18.19
C LYS A 183 -13.23 -32.36 19.47
N GLU A 184 -12.10 -32.61 20.12
CA GLU A 184 -11.64 -31.89 21.31
C GLU A 184 -10.75 -30.71 20.92
N ILE A 185 -10.75 -29.66 21.74
CA ILE A 185 -9.86 -28.50 21.54
C ILE A 185 -8.41 -28.97 21.73
N TYR A 186 -7.61 -28.80 20.69
CA TYR A 186 -6.18 -29.05 20.68
C TYR A 186 -5.38 -27.80 21.08
N PHE A 187 -5.82 -26.61 20.65
CA PHE A 187 -5.15 -25.34 20.92
C PHE A 187 -6.16 -24.19 20.90
N THR A 188 -5.90 -23.14 21.69
CA THR A 188 -6.69 -21.91 21.72
C THR A 188 -5.76 -20.70 21.87
N GLU A 189 -6.08 -19.61 21.17
CA GLU A 189 -5.42 -18.30 21.25
C GLU A 189 -6.45 -17.18 21.07
#